data_AF-A0A7Y7TA37-F1
#
_entry.id   AF-A0A7Y7TA37-F1
#
_cell.length_a   1.000
_cell.length_b   1.000
_cell.length_c   1.000
_cell.angle_alpha   90.00
_cell.angle_beta   90.00
_cell.angle_gamma   90.00
#
_symmetry.space_group_name_H-M   'P 1'
#
loop_
_entity.id
_entity.type
_entity.pdbx_description
1 polymer ?
#
loop_
_entity_poly.entity_id
_entity_poly.type
_entity_poly.pdbx_seq_one_letter_code
_entity_poly.pdbx_strand_id
1 'polypeptide(L)'
;MNNPASKPSVTAIIADDEALLRHHLDKSLAEVWPELEIVAKAQNGLEAMQGIQQLEPDVAFLDIRMPELDGISLAKKLNKLASPPLVVFITAYDEYAVKAFEYNAIDYLLKPINEDRLLATCQKVQARLSSNQTQSSSMPEQPDITALMSQLQQLSQSTSQQTQPPYLSQKKYLTWLKASIGEDIHLIAVDDVAYFKAEDKYVSIFKKGQEGALEEFILRVSLKELIAQLNPDEFWQIHRSVVVKVSAIDKVKKGLSGQMSAYVSGEKLPISRASQALFKGM
;
A
#
# COMPACT_ATOMS: atom_id res chain seq x y z
N MET A 1 4.79 -13.66 48.95
CA MET A 1 4.32 -12.25 49.05
C MET A 1 3.89 -11.85 47.65
N ASN A 2 2.58 -11.75 47.44
CA ASN A 2 1.95 -11.35 46.19
C ASN A 2 2.25 -9.87 45.91
N ASN A 3 2.65 -9.54 44.69
CA ASN A 3 2.61 -8.18 44.17
C ASN A 3 1.38 -8.08 43.25
N PRO A 4 0.37 -7.23 43.54
CA PRO A 4 -0.83 -7.12 42.71
C PRO A 4 -0.66 -6.08 41.58
N ALA A 5 -1.29 -6.38 40.44
CA ALA A 5 -1.66 -5.49 39.33
C ALA A 5 -0.55 -5.01 38.35
N SER A 6 -0.12 -5.89 37.44
CA SER A 6 0.32 -5.44 36.11
C SER A 6 -0.88 -5.38 35.17
N LYS A 7 -1.03 -4.24 34.50
CA LYS A 7 -2.02 -3.85 33.47
C LYS A 7 -2.46 -5.03 32.56
N PRO A 8 -3.72 -5.10 32.08
CA PRO A 8 -4.07 -6.07 31.05
C PRO A 8 -3.15 -5.87 29.84
N SER A 9 -2.48 -6.94 29.40
CA SER A 9 -1.72 -6.95 28.16
C SER A 9 -2.64 -6.55 27.02
N VAL A 10 -2.18 -5.63 26.16
CA VAL A 10 -2.93 -5.33 24.93
C VAL A 10 -2.90 -6.59 24.09
N THR A 11 -4.07 -7.03 23.65
CA THR A 11 -4.21 -8.29 22.91
C THR A 11 -4.43 -8.03 21.43
N ALA A 12 -3.88 -8.90 20.59
CA ALA A 12 -4.06 -8.83 19.15
C ALA A 12 -4.27 -10.17 18.48
N ILE A 13 -4.92 -10.12 17.32
CA ILE A 13 -5.03 -11.25 16.39
C ILE A 13 -4.30 -10.90 15.09
N ILE A 14 -3.66 -11.90 14.49
CA ILE A 14 -3.06 -11.81 13.16
C ILE A 14 -3.86 -12.70 12.20
N ALA A 15 -4.27 -12.18 11.05
CA ALA A 15 -4.97 -12.95 10.03
C ALA A 15 -4.29 -12.79 8.67
N ASP A 16 -3.77 -13.90 8.12
CA ASP A 16 -3.08 -13.95 6.83
C ASP A 16 -3.03 -15.42 6.37
N ASP A 17 -3.34 -15.71 5.10
CA ASP A 17 -3.40 -17.08 4.58
C ASP A 17 -2.02 -17.73 4.46
N GLU A 18 -0.95 -16.92 4.39
CA GLU A 18 0.42 -17.39 4.35
C GLU A 18 1.02 -17.57 5.76
N ALA A 19 1.22 -18.82 6.18
CA ALA A 19 1.76 -19.14 7.50
C ALA A 19 3.14 -18.49 7.79
N LEU A 20 3.99 -18.37 6.77
CA LEU A 20 5.30 -17.72 6.88
C LEU A 20 5.17 -16.21 7.17
N LEU A 21 4.20 -15.54 6.54
CA LEU A 21 3.98 -14.11 6.76
C LEU A 21 3.40 -13.85 8.15
N ARG A 22 2.48 -14.71 8.63
CA ARG A 22 2.00 -14.67 10.02
C ARG A 22 3.14 -14.80 11.02
N HIS A 23 4.05 -15.77 10.79
CA HIS A 23 5.19 -15.98 11.67
C HIS A 23 6.17 -14.80 11.65
N HIS A 24 6.43 -14.24 10.47
CA HIS A 24 7.31 -13.09 10.34
C HIS A 24 6.74 -11.84 11.03
N LEU A 25 5.47 -11.53 10.80
CA LEU A 25 4.79 -10.42 11.46
C LEU A 25 4.76 -10.57 12.98
N ASP A 26 4.44 -11.76 13.48
CA ASP A 26 4.45 -12.06 14.91
C ASP A 26 5.82 -11.77 15.53
N LYS A 27 6.90 -12.23 14.88
CA LYS A 27 8.26 -11.95 15.34
C LYS A 27 8.58 -10.45 15.31
N SER A 28 8.27 -9.76 14.21
CA SER A 28 8.53 -8.32 14.10
C SER A 28 7.71 -7.51 15.11
N LEU A 29 6.46 -7.90 15.40
CA LEU A 29 5.64 -7.29 16.43
C LEU A 29 6.21 -7.51 17.83
N ALA A 30 6.73 -8.71 18.12
CA ALA A 30 7.40 -8.98 19.40
C ALA A 30 8.66 -8.12 19.60
N GLU A 31 9.36 -7.76 18.51
CA GLU A 31 10.53 -6.88 18.56
C GLU A 31 10.16 -5.40 18.76
N VAL A 32 9.14 -4.88 18.05
CA VAL A 32 8.76 -3.46 18.13
C VAL A 32 7.77 -3.14 19.25
N TRP A 33 7.01 -4.14 19.71
CA TRP A 33 6.01 -4.00 20.78
C TRP A 33 5.99 -5.24 21.69
N PRO A 34 6.98 -5.39 22.60
CA PRO A 34 7.12 -6.57 23.46
C PRO A 34 5.96 -6.84 24.42
N GLU A 35 5.17 -5.81 24.76
CA GLU A 35 3.99 -5.91 25.63
C GLU A 35 2.72 -6.38 24.90
N LEU A 36 2.75 -6.49 23.57
CA LEU A 36 1.62 -6.96 22.77
C LEU A 36 1.49 -8.48 22.85
N GLU A 37 0.32 -8.97 23.21
CA GLU A 37 0.03 -10.40 23.27
C GLU A 37 -0.75 -10.85 22.02
N ILE A 38 -0.16 -11.72 21.21
CA ILE A 38 -0.87 -12.32 20.07
C ILE A 38 -1.71 -13.52 20.54
N VAL A 39 -3.00 -13.29 20.79
CA VAL A 39 -3.92 -14.29 21.35
C VAL A 39 -4.42 -15.30 20.33
N ALA A 40 -4.36 -14.97 19.04
CA ALA A 40 -4.75 -15.88 17.96
C ALA A 40 -4.05 -15.54 16.64
N LYS A 41 -3.94 -16.56 15.77
CA LYS A 41 -3.44 -16.44 14.40
C LYS A 41 -4.37 -17.19 13.46
N ALA A 42 -5.04 -16.49 12.56
CA ALA A 42 -6.01 -17.05 11.64
C ALA A 42 -5.45 -17.14 10.21
N GLN A 43 -5.86 -18.16 9.46
CA GLN A 43 -5.46 -18.37 8.06
C GLN A 43 -6.48 -17.84 7.05
N ASN A 44 -7.66 -17.42 7.51
CA ASN A 44 -8.71 -16.88 6.66
C ASN A 44 -9.60 -15.92 7.45
N GLY A 45 -10.45 -15.15 6.76
CA GLY A 45 -11.27 -14.15 7.44
C GLY A 45 -12.41 -14.73 8.29
N LEU A 46 -12.85 -15.98 8.07
CA LEU A 46 -13.86 -16.62 8.91
C LEU A 46 -13.28 -17.05 10.26
N GLU A 47 -12.10 -17.68 10.26
CA GLU A 47 -11.35 -18.02 11.47
C GLU A 47 -10.98 -16.75 12.25
N ALA A 48 -10.57 -15.69 11.55
CA ALA A 48 -10.30 -14.40 12.17
C ALA A 48 -11.55 -13.80 12.84
N MET A 49 -12.71 -13.84 12.17
CA MET A 49 -13.98 -13.40 12.77
C MET A 49 -14.33 -14.18 14.03
N GLN A 50 -14.20 -15.51 13.99
CA GLN A 50 -14.47 -16.37 15.14
C GLN A 50 -13.54 -16.05 16.31
N GLY A 51 -12.24 -15.93 16.04
CA GLY A 51 -11.25 -15.55 17.04
C GLY A 51 -11.53 -14.17 17.65
N ILE A 52 -11.93 -13.19 16.84
CA ILE A 52 -12.27 -11.84 17.33
C ILE A 52 -13.53 -11.87 18.21
N GLN A 53 -14.55 -12.63 17.83
CA GLN A 53 -15.78 -12.75 18.62
C GLN A 53 -15.58 -13.51 19.94
N GLN A 54 -14.64 -14.47 19.96
CA GLN A 54 -14.41 -15.30 21.13
C GLN A 54 -13.42 -14.67 22.13
N LEU A 55 -12.39 -14.01 21.62
CA LEU A 55 -11.27 -13.51 22.41
C LEU A 55 -11.32 -11.99 22.63
N GLU A 56 -12.20 -11.29 21.90
CA GLU A 56 -12.40 -9.83 21.96
C GLU A 56 -11.08 -9.04 22.00
N PRO A 57 -10.16 -9.24 21.03
CA PRO A 57 -8.85 -8.60 21.06
C PRO A 57 -8.95 -7.08 20.91
N ASP A 58 -7.95 -6.35 21.40
CA ASP A 58 -7.89 -4.89 21.24
C ASP A 58 -7.53 -4.48 19.81
N VAL A 59 -6.73 -5.29 19.11
CA VAL A 59 -6.17 -4.97 17.79
C VAL A 59 -6.29 -6.17 16.84
N ALA A 60 -6.60 -5.91 15.58
CA ALA A 60 -6.64 -6.93 14.53
C ALA A 60 -5.73 -6.51 13.36
N PHE A 61 -4.68 -7.30 13.12
CA PHE A 61 -3.81 -7.19 11.95
C PHE A 61 -4.34 -8.12 10.86
N LEU A 62 -4.91 -7.56 9.80
CA LEU A 62 -5.67 -8.33 8.80
C LEU A 62 -5.04 -8.21 7.41
N ASP A 63 -4.79 -9.34 6.75
CA ASP A 63 -4.62 -9.33 5.29
C ASP A 63 -5.94 -8.96 4.62
N ILE A 64 -5.85 -8.13 3.59
CA ILE A 64 -6.98 -7.82 2.73
C ILE A 64 -7.36 -9.05 1.90
N ARG A 65 -6.37 -9.78 1.36
CA ARG A 65 -6.62 -10.94 0.50
C ARG A 65 -6.51 -12.19 1.35
N MET A 66 -7.67 -12.71 1.76
CA MET A 66 -7.78 -14.00 2.43
C MET A 66 -8.92 -14.81 1.80
N PRO A 67 -8.84 -16.14 1.80
CA PRO A 67 -9.94 -16.99 1.35
C PRO A 67 -11.15 -16.88 2.28
N GLU A 68 -12.31 -17.33 1.79
CA GLU A 68 -13.61 -17.38 2.49
C GLU A 68 -14.22 -16.00 2.83
N LEU A 69 -13.48 -15.15 3.51
CA LEU A 69 -13.86 -13.78 3.83
C LEU A 69 -12.61 -12.89 3.70
N ASP A 70 -12.68 -11.89 2.81
CA ASP A 70 -11.59 -10.92 2.66
C ASP A 70 -11.53 -9.94 3.85
N GLY A 71 -10.36 -9.37 4.11
CA GLY A 71 -10.13 -8.50 5.26
C GLY A 71 -11.00 -7.24 5.29
N ILE A 72 -11.37 -6.70 4.12
CA ILE A 72 -12.26 -5.53 4.02
C ILE A 72 -13.68 -5.91 4.43
N SER A 73 -14.18 -7.01 3.90
CA SER A 73 -15.49 -7.56 4.25
C SER A 73 -15.56 -7.96 5.73
N LEU A 74 -14.45 -8.45 6.30
CA LEU A 74 -14.31 -8.70 7.73
C LEU A 74 -14.41 -7.39 8.53
N ALA A 75 -13.59 -6.37 8.22
CA ALA A 75 -13.61 -5.09 8.94
C ALA A 75 -14.99 -4.41 8.91
N LYS A 76 -15.71 -4.48 7.79
CA LYS A 76 -17.11 -4.01 7.68
C LYS A 76 -18.05 -4.69 8.68
N LYS A 77 -17.85 -5.99 8.91
CA LYS A 77 -18.64 -6.74 9.89
C LYS A 77 -18.21 -6.41 11.32
N LEU A 78 -16.92 -6.22 11.56
CA LEU A 78 -16.38 -5.84 12.88
C LEU A 78 -16.91 -4.48 13.34
N ASN A 79 -17.01 -3.49 12.44
CA ASN A 79 -17.57 -2.16 12.75
C ASN A 79 -19.03 -2.19 13.25
N LYS A 80 -19.73 -3.32 13.15
CA LYS A 80 -21.09 -3.50 13.68
C LYS A 80 -21.12 -4.08 15.09
N LEU A 81 -19.97 -4.48 15.63
CA LEU A 81 -19.85 -4.95 17.02
C LEU A 81 -19.95 -3.77 17.99
N ALA A 82 -20.38 -4.04 19.22
CA ALA A 82 -20.46 -3.02 20.27
C ALA A 82 -19.07 -2.47 20.64
N SER A 83 -18.05 -3.34 20.63
CA SER A 83 -16.65 -3.01 20.89
C SER A 83 -15.77 -3.58 19.77
N PRO A 84 -15.61 -2.87 18.65
CA PRO A 84 -14.76 -3.33 17.55
C PRO A 84 -13.27 -3.21 17.91
N PRO A 85 -12.41 -4.18 17.53
CA PRO A 85 -10.97 -4.03 17.63
C PRO A 85 -10.47 -2.91 16.73
N LEU A 86 -9.32 -2.33 17.06
CA LEU A 86 -8.59 -1.46 16.13
C LEU A 86 -8.06 -2.29 14.96
N VAL A 87 -8.45 -1.94 13.74
CA VAL A 87 -8.04 -2.70 12.54
C VAL A 87 -6.83 -2.06 11.88
N VAL A 88 -5.75 -2.85 11.72
CA VAL A 88 -4.59 -2.53 10.88
C VAL A 88 -4.59 -3.47 9.69
N PHE A 89 -4.62 -2.93 8.48
CA PHE A 89 -4.54 -3.74 7.27
C PHE A 89 -3.10 -4.00 6.85
N ILE A 90 -2.85 -5.20 6.33
CA ILE A 90 -1.57 -5.61 5.78
C ILE A 90 -1.84 -6.15 4.38
N THR A 91 -1.15 -5.70 3.34
CA THR A 91 -1.35 -6.31 2.01
C THR A 91 -0.21 -6.00 1.06
N ALA A 92 -0.12 -6.73 -0.04
CA ALA A 92 0.84 -6.48 -1.11
C ALA A 92 0.39 -5.39 -2.12
N TYR A 93 -0.82 -4.84 -1.98
CA TYR A 93 -1.45 -3.99 -2.99
C TYR A 93 -1.79 -2.59 -2.47
N ASP A 94 -1.06 -1.58 -2.93
CA ASP A 94 -1.24 -0.15 -2.60
C ASP A 94 -2.63 0.43 -2.87
N GLU A 95 -3.34 -0.08 -3.89
CA GLU A 95 -4.67 0.40 -4.28
C GLU A 95 -5.74 0.30 -3.17
N TYR A 96 -5.55 -0.57 -2.18
CA TYR A 96 -6.49 -0.71 -1.07
C TYR A 96 -6.22 0.24 0.10
N ALA A 97 -5.09 0.95 0.12
CA ALA A 97 -4.75 1.89 1.19
C ALA A 97 -5.78 3.03 1.31
N VAL A 98 -6.31 3.50 0.17
CA VAL A 98 -7.35 4.55 0.16
C VAL A 98 -8.69 4.00 0.65
N LYS A 99 -9.04 2.78 0.27
CA LYS A 99 -10.28 2.11 0.69
C LYS A 99 -10.25 1.71 2.17
N ALA A 100 -9.08 1.41 2.73
CA ALA A 100 -8.90 1.07 4.14
C ALA A 100 -9.41 2.18 5.09
N PHE A 101 -9.24 3.46 4.72
CA PHE A 101 -9.75 4.59 5.49
C PHE A 101 -11.28 4.63 5.56
N GLU A 102 -11.98 4.17 4.51
CA GLU A 102 -13.45 4.09 4.50
C GLU A 102 -13.98 3.07 5.53
N TYR A 103 -13.13 2.15 6.01
CA TYR A 103 -13.48 1.11 6.95
C TYR A 103 -13.02 1.38 8.38
N ASN A 104 -12.67 2.64 8.70
CA ASN A 104 -12.23 3.06 10.03
C ASN A 104 -10.97 2.31 10.52
N ALA A 105 -10.14 1.83 9.59
CA ALA A 105 -8.84 1.28 9.94
C ALA A 105 -7.94 2.36 10.55
N ILE A 106 -7.15 1.98 11.55
CA ILE A 106 -6.23 2.92 12.22
C ILE A 106 -4.99 3.20 11.38
N ASP A 107 -4.51 2.18 10.68
CA ASP A 107 -3.38 2.30 9.78
C ASP A 107 -3.34 1.15 8.78
N TYR A 108 -2.36 1.21 7.90
CA TYR A 108 -2.16 0.24 6.84
C TYR A 108 -0.66 0.02 6.57
N LEU A 109 -0.29 -1.23 6.28
CA LEU A 109 1.07 -1.70 6.05
C LEU A 109 1.17 -2.42 4.68
N LEU A 110 2.18 -2.07 3.90
CA LEU A 110 2.51 -2.79 2.67
C LEU A 110 3.47 -3.95 2.94
N LYS A 111 3.24 -5.08 2.28
CA LYS A 111 4.21 -6.19 2.18
C LYS A 111 5.26 -5.84 1.10
N PRO A 112 6.57 -6.09 1.32
CA PRO A 112 7.18 -6.58 2.56
C PRO A 112 7.14 -5.51 3.67
N ILE A 113 6.87 -5.97 4.91
CA ILE A 113 6.68 -5.07 6.05
C ILE A 113 8.03 -4.46 6.43
N ASN A 114 8.09 -3.14 6.44
CA ASN A 114 9.25 -2.38 6.92
C ASN A 114 9.12 -2.15 8.43
N GLU A 115 10.20 -2.41 9.18
CA GLU A 115 10.22 -2.33 10.65
C GLU A 115 9.92 -0.91 11.18
N ASP A 116 10.52 0.13 10.59
CA ASP A 116 10.25 1.53 10.99
C ASP A 116 8.77 1.89 10.81
N ARG A 117 8.19 1.39 9.72
CA ARG A 117 6.78 1.59 9.41
C ARG A 117 5.88 0.82 10.37
N LEU A 118 6.22 -0.43 10.69
CA LEU A 118 5.51 -1.23 11.68
C LEU A 118 5.54 -0.55 13.05
N LEU A 119 6.70 -0.07 13.48
CA LEU A 119 6.88 0.68 14.73
C LEU A 119 5.98 1.92 14.77
N ALA A 120 5.98 2.73 13.70
CA ALA A 120 5.11 3.91 13.61
C ALA A 120 3.62 3.56 13.68
N THR A 121 3.21 2.44 13.09
CA THR A 121 1.83 1.92 13.19
C THR A 121 1.52 1.48 14.62
N CYS A 122 2.40 0.72 15.28
CA CYS A 122 2.22 0.31 16.68
C CYS A 122 2.07 1.51 17.62
N GLN A 123 2.88 2.57 17.45
CA GLN A 123 2.77 3.79 18.24
C GLN A 123 1.41 4.49 18.07
N LYS A 124 0.88 4.55 16.84
CA LYS A 124 -0.46 5.11 16.60
C LYS A 124 -1.56 4.29 17.25
N VAL A 125 -1.45 2.96 17.20
CA VAL A 125 -2.41 2.04 17.84
C VAL A 125 -2.39 2.25 19.36
N GLN A 126 -1.21 2.27 19.98
CA GLN A 126 -1.03 2.52 21.41
C GLN A 126 -1.62 3.86 21.85
N ALA A 127 -1.38 4.93 21.08
CA ALA A 127 -1.94 6.25 21.36
C ALA A 127 -3.47 6.23 21.34
N ARG A 128 -4.07 5.52 20.38
CA ARG A 128 -5.54 5.44 20.25
C ARG A 128 -6.18 4.61 21.36
N LEU A 129 -5.56 3.48 21.74
CA LEU A 129 -5.99 2.68 22.90
C LEU A 129 -5.94 3.51 24.19
N SER A 130 -4.90 4.31 24.38
CA SER A 130 -4.75 5.19 25.54
C SER A 130 -5.80 6.31 25.58
N SER A 131 -6.12 6.92 24.43
CA SER A 131 -7.15 7.97 24.34
C SER A 131 -8.57 7.49 24.63
N ASN A 132 -8.91 6.25 24.25
CA ASN A 132 -10.21 5.64 24.58
C ASN A 132 -10.34 5.32 26.07
N GLN A 133 -9.22 5.03 26.76
CA GLN A 133 -9.24 4.82 28.21
C GLN A 133 -9.49 6.13 28.98
N THR A 134 -9.00 7.27 28.49
CA THR A 134 -9.17 8.56 29.17
C THR A 134 -10.59 9.13 29.07
N GLN A 135 -11.34 8.80 28.01
CA GLN A 135 -12.74 9.26 27.87
C GLN A 135 -13.75 8.47 28.73
N SER A 136 -13.34 7.34 29.30
CA SER A 136 -14.23 6.46 30.07
C SER A 136 -14.24 6.76 31.59
N SER A 137 -13.45 7.73 32.06
CA SER A 137 -13.23 7.96 33.50
C SER A 137 -13.24 9.43 33.96
N SER A 138 -14.11 10.27 33.40
CA SER A 138 -14.54 11.51 34.08
C SER A 138 -15.83 12.09 33.48
N MET A 139 -16.87 12.25 34.31
CA MET A 139 -18.03 13.12 34.05
C MET A 139 -17.54 14.50 33.58
N PRO A 140 -18.12 15.09 32.51
CA PRO A 140 -17.74 16.43 32.09
C PRO A 140 -18.46 17.46 32.96
N GLU A 141 -17.76 18.02 33.95
CA GLU A 141 -18.02 19.42 34.31
C GLU A 141 -17.55 20.28 33.14
N GLN A 142 -18.51 20.97 32.54
CA GLN A 142 -18.45 22.02 31.53
C GLN A 142 -17.23 22.06 30.59
N PRO A 143 -17.42 21.92 29.26
CA PRO A 143 -16.32 22.09 28.32
C PRO A 143 -15.80 23.52 28.45
N ASP A 144 -14.56 23.65 28.91
CA ASP A 144 -13.86 24.93 28.98
C ASP A 144 -13.66 25.44 27.55
N ILE A 145 -14.61 26.27 27.12
CA ILE A 145 -14.63 26.93 25.80
C ILE A 145 -13.32 27.69 25.60
N THR A 146 -12.68 28.13 26.69
CA THR A 146 -11.38 28.81 26.69
C THR A 146 -10.25 27.86 26.26
N ALA A 147 -10.27 26.60 26.71
CA ALA A 147 -9.31 25.58 26.28
C ALA A 147 -9.49 25.23 24.80
N LEU A 148 -10.74 25.07 24.35
CA LEU A 148 -11.08 24.84 22.94
C LEU A 148 -10.72 26.02 22.04
N MET A 149 -10.93 27.26 22.49
CA MET A 149 -10.52 28.46 21.75
C MET A 149 -9.00 28.58 21.65
N SER A 150 -8.28 28.26 22.73
CA SER A 150 -6.81 28.26 22.72
C SER A 150 -6.24 27.18 21.78
N GLN A 151 -6.85 25.99 21.72
CA GLN A 151 -6.50 24.96 20.74
C GLN A 151 -6.84 25.37 19.30
N LEU A 152 -8.00 26.00 19.06
CA LEU A 152 -8.36 26.52 17.72
C LEU A 152 -7.43 27.65 17.26
N GLN A 153 -6.98 28.52 18.17
CA GLN A 153 -5.98 29.56 17.89
C GLN A 153 -4.59 28.98 17.63
N GLN A 154 -4.18 27.93 18.37
CA GLN A 154 -2.93 27.22 18.11
C GLN A 154 -2.95 26.45 16.79
N LEU A 155 -4.08 25.82 16.43
CA LEU A 155 -4.29 25.17 15.14
C LEU A 155 -4.27 26.20 13.98
N SER A 156 -4.91 27.36 14.14
CA SER A 156 -4.93 28.40 13.09
C SER A 156 -3.58 29.14 12.93
N GLN A 157 -2.78 29.29 13.99
CA GLN A 157 -1.43 29.86 13.90
C GLN A 157 -0.40 28.87 13.34
N SER A 158 -0.56 27.55 13.57
CA SER A 158 0.26 26.53 12.89
C SER A 158 -0.14 26.31 11.42
N THR A 159 -1.29 26.86 10.99
CA THR A 159 -1.76 26.75 9.59
C THR A 159 -1.23 27.87 8.68
N SER A 160 -0.53 28.89 9.19
CA SER A 160 -0.08 30.04 8.38
C SER A 160 1.42 30.08 8.01
N GLN A 161 2.25 29.14 8.48
CA GLN A 161 3.63 28.96 8.00
C GLN A 161 4.03 27.47 7.98
N GLN A 162 3.39 26.69 7.11
CA GLN A 162 3.94 25.55 6.36
C GLN A 162 2.77 24.82 5.69
N THR A 163 2.21 25.46 4.67
CA THR A 163 1.47 24.82 3.60
C THR A 163 2.39 23.88 2.84
N GLN A 164 2.53 22.65 3.30
CA GLN A 164 2.45 21.42 2.50
C GLN A 164 2.70 20.23 3.43
N PRO A 165 1.76 19.29 3.52
CA PRO A 165 2.00 18.07 4.27
C PRO A 165 3.16 17.26 3.64
N PRO A 166 4.01 16.57 4.43
CA PRO A 166 5.25 15.96 3.94
C PRO A 166 5.08 14.76 3.01
N TYR A 167 3.85 14.40 2.64
CA TYR A 167 3.56 13.22 1.81
C TYR A 167 3.68 13.44 0.30
N LEU A 168 4.23 14.57 -0.15
CA LEU A 168 4.54 14.82 -1.57
C LEU A 168 6.01 14.58 -1.96
N SER A 169 6.77 13.79 -1.20
CA SER A 169 8.17 13.47 -1.55
C SER A 169 8.56 12.12 -0.95
N GLN A 170 8.66 10.98 -1.63
CA GLN A 170 8.61 10.60 -3.04
C GLN A 170 7.77 9.31 -3.12
N LYS A 171 6.89 9.15 -4.13
CA LYS A 171 6.40 7.80 -4.46
C LYS A 171 7.63 6.93 -4.72
N LYS A 172 7.84 5.89 -3.92
CA LYS A 172 8.94 4.95 -4.12
C LYS A 172 8.51 3.99 -5.23
N TYR A 173 8.87 4.33 -6.45
CA TYR A 173 8.57 3.53 -7.64
C TYR A 173 9.39 2.23 -7.63
N LEU A 174 8.93 1.24 -8.40
CA LEU A 174 9.65 -0.03 -8.55
C LEU A 174 11.07 0.21 -9.08
N THR A 175 12.05 -0.39 -8.42
CA THR A 175 13.44 -0.47 -8.88
C THR A 175 13.73 -1.77 -9.64
N TRP A 176 13.00 -2.85 -9.38
CA TRP A 176 13.19 -4.14 -10.04
C TRP A 176 11.86 -4.86 -10.32
N LEU A 177 11.83 -5.64 -11.39
CA LEU A 177 10.71 -6.47 -11.83
C LEU A 177 11.13 -7.94 -11.85
N LYS A 178 10.30 -8.81 -11.29
CA LYS A 178 10.45 -10.26 -11.43
C LYS A 178 9.70 -10.70 -12.69
N ALA A 179 10.42 -11.02 -13.74
CA ALA A 179 9.85 -11.43 -15.03
C ALA A 179 10.31 -12.83 -15.39
N SER A 180 9.48 -13.58 -16.10
CA SER A 180 9.80 -14.95 -16.54
C SER A 180 10.21 -14.98 -18.01
N ILE A 181 11.20 -15.79 -18.34
CA ILE A 181 11.50 -16.22 -19.71
C ILE A 181 11.58 -17.76 -19.72
N GLY A 182 10.66 -18.41 -20.44
CA GLY A 182 10.50 -19.87 -20.31
C GLY A 182 10.10 -20.27 -18.87
N GLU A 183 10.93 -21.12 -18.24
CA GLU A 183 10.76 -21.56 -16.84
C GLU A 183 11.57 -20.73 -15.84
N ASP A 184 12.47 -19.87 -16.32
CA ASP A 184 13.41 -19.12 -15.48
C ASP A 184 12.83 -17.77 -15.04
N ILE A 185 13.11 -17.40 -13.78
CA ILE A 185 12.74 -16.10 -13.21
C ILE A 185 13.95 -15.18 -13.25
N HIS A 186 13.81 -14.05 -13.94
CA HIS A 186 14.80 -12.99 -14.08
C HIS A 186 14.39 -11.76 -13.26
N LEU A 187 15.35 -11.21 -12.51
CA LEU A 187 15.22 -9.91 -11.87
C LEU A 187 15.74 -8.84 -12.84
N ILE A 188 14.84 -7.97 -13.30
CA ILE A 188 15.15 -6.92 -14.28
C ILE A 188 15.10 -5.58 -13.56
N ALA A 189 16.18 -4.82 -13.62
CA ALA A 189 16.17 -3.43 -13.14
C ALA A 189 15.21 -2.61 -14.01
N VAL A 190 14.31 -1.84 -13.38
CA VAL A 190 13.38 -0.96 -14.10
C VAL A 190 14.14 0.06 -14.96
N ASP A 191 15.36 0.40 -14.56
CA ASP A 191 16.22 1.31 -15.30
C ASP A 191 16.62 0.81 -16.70
N ASP A 192 16.72 -0.52 -16.86
CA ASP A 192 17.11 -1.16 -18.12
C ASP A 192 15.93 -1.35 -19.08
N VAL A 193 14.71 -1.06 -18.63
CA VAL A 193 13.50 -1.27 -19.43
C VAL A 193 13.30 -0.13 -20.42
N ALA A 194 13.12 -0.48 -21.69
CA ALA A 194 12.79 0.47 -22.75
C ALA A 194 11.28 0.73 -22.82
N TYR A 195 10.47 -0.32 -22.83
CA TYR A 195 9.01 -0.21 -22.80
C TYR A 195 8.33 -1.50 -22.33
N PHE A 196 7.05 -1.36 -21.99
CA PHE A 196 6.13 -2.42 -21.67
C PHE A 196 5.01 -2.47 -22.70
N LYS A 197 4.56 -3.68 -23.02
CA LYS A 197 3.46 -3.92 -23.94
C LYS A 197 2.49 -4.91 -23.33
N ALA A 198 1.21 -4.54 -23.22
CA ALA A 198 0.16 -5.49 -22.86
C ALA A 198 -0.16 -6.39 -24.05
N GLU A 199 -0.09 -7.69 -23.81
CA GLU A 199 -0.61 -8.74 -24.69
C GLU A 199 -1.82 -9.40 -24.02
N ASP A 200 -2.53 -10.29 -24.72
CA ASP A 200 -3.87 -10.76 -24.31
C ASP A 200 -3.91 -11.44 -22.92
N LYS A 201 -2.78 -11.99 -22.44
CA LYS A 201 -2.71 -12.72 -21.16
C LYS A 201 -1.54 -12.32 -20.25
N TYR A 202 -0.66 -11.44 -20.70
CA TYR A 202 0.55 -11.04 -19.97
C TYR A 202 1.04 -9.67 -20.44
N VAL A 203 1.96 -9.08 -19.67
CA VAL A 203 2.69 -7.88 -20.07
C VAL A 203 4.09 -8.28 -20.48
N SER A 204 4.50 -7.94 -21.70
CA SER A 204 5.87 -8.08 -22.16
C SER A 204 6.70 -6.87 -21.73
N ILE A 205 7.88 -7.14 -21.19
CA ILE A 205 8.92 -6.18 -20.85
C ILE A 205 9.97 -6.26 -21.94
N PHE A 206 10.31 -5.12 -22.54
CA PHE A 206 11.38 -5.02 -23.51
C PHE A 206 12.55 -4.27 -22.88
N LYS A 207 13.64 -4.99 -22.60
CA LYS A 207 14.90 -4.45 -22.07
C LYS A 207 15.91 -4.30 -23.19
N LYS A 208 16.78 -3.27 -23.11
CA LYS A 208 17.90 -3.13 -24.04
C LYS A 208 19.02 -4.10 -23.67
N GLY A 209 19.31 -5.07 -24.56
CA GLY A 209 20.39 -6.04 -24.41
C GLY A 209 21.78 -5.49 -24.77
N GLN A 210 22.81 -6.33 -24.62
CA GLN A 210 24.22 -5.94 -24.79
C GLN A 210 24.61 -5.55 -26.24
N GLU A 211 23.82 -5.94 -27.25
CA GLU A 211 24.05 -5.61 -28.67
C GLU A 211 23.02 -4.62 -29.24
N GLY A 212 22.22 -3.97 -28.38
CA GLY A 212 21.15 -3.06 -28.81
C GLY A 212 19.89 -3.78 -29.30
N ALA A 213 19.88 -5.11 -29.35
CA ALA A 213 18.68 -5.92 -29.50
C ALA A 213 17.78 -5.80 -28.26
N LEU A 214 16.47 -5.84 -28.46
CA LEU A 214 15.50 -5.87 -27.36
C LEU A 214 15.33 -7.31 -26.88
N GLU A 215 15.55 -7.51 -25.58
CA GLU A 215 15.25 -8.75 -24.89
C GLU A 215 13.82 -8.68 -24.34
N GLU A 216 12.99 -9.66 -24.69
CA GLU A 216 11.61 -9.77 -24.22
C GLU A 216 11.52 -10.67 -22.98
N PHE A 217 10.82 -10.17 -21.96
CA PHE A 217 10.50 -10.93 -20.75
C PHE A 217 9.02 -10.82 -20.43
N ILE A 218 8.45 -11.88 -19.85
CA ILE A 218 7.02 -11.96 -19.57
C ILE A 218 6.73 -11.63 -18.12
N LEU A 219 5.76 -10.75 -17.90
CA LEU A 219 5.27 -10.37 -16.58
C LEU A 219 3.80 -10.77 -16.45
N ARG A 220 3.47 -11.53 -15.39
CA ARG A 220 2.11 -12.03 -15.11
C ARG A 220 1.27 -11.05 -14.27
N VAL A 221 1.38 -9.76 -14.56
CA VAL A 221 0.57 -8.69 -13.93
C VAL A 221 -0.13 -7.89 -15.02
N SER A 222 -1.18 -7.16 -14.66
CA SER A 222 -1.86 -6.30 -15.65
C SER A 222 -1.05 -5.02 -15.93
N LEU A 223 -1.14 -4.47 -17.14
CA LEU A 223 -0.46 -3.21 -17.47
C LEU A 223 -0.94 -2.06 -16.57
N LYS A 224 -2.21 -2.11 -16.14
CA LYS A 224 -2.79 -1.12 -15.24
C LYS A 224 -2.12 -1.16 -13.86
N GLU A 225 -1.94 -2.35 -13.29
CA GLU A 225 -1.22 -2.55 -12.03
C GLU A 225 0.23 -2.09 -12.14
N LEU A 226 0.89 -2.39 -13.27
CA LEU A 226 2.27 -1.98 -13.51
C LEU A 226 2.42 -0.45 -13.55
N ILE A 227 1.52 0.27 -14.23
CA ILE A 227 1.57 1.73 -14.34
C ILE A 227 1.48 2.41 -12.96
N ALA A 228 0.68 1.86 -12.03
CA ALA A 228 0.53 2.44 -10.69
C ALA A 228 1.85 2.49 -9.90
N GLN A 229 2.76 1.55 -10.20
CA GLN A 229 4.02 1.32 -9.49
C GLN A 229 5.25 1.89 -10.23
N LEU A 230 5.07 2.37 -11.47
CA LEU A 230 6.13 2.99 -12.26
C LEU A 230 6.21 4.51 -12.02
N ASN A 231 7.41 5.06 -12.18
CA ASN A 231 7.64 6.49 -12.11
C ASN A 231 6.99 7.20 -13.31
N PRO A 232 5.95 8.04 -13.12
CA PRO A 232 5.28 8.73 -14.23
C PRO A 232 6.16 9.77 -14.91
N ASP A 233 7.22 10.24 -14.24
CA ASP A 233 8.18 11.17 -14.83
C ASP A 233 9.13 10.45 -15.81
N GLU A 234 9.38 9.15 -15.58
CA GLU A 234 10.26 8.34 -16.42
C GLU A 234 9.50 7.43 -17.40
N PHE A 235 8.26 7.06 -17.09
CA PHE A 235 7.44 6.14 -17.87
C PHE A 235 6.11 6.77 -18.28
N TRP A 236 5.87 6.86 -19.58
CA TRP A 236 4.65 7.43 -20.13
C TRP A 236 3.77 6.35 -20.75
N GLN A 237 2.48 6.34 -20.38
CA GLN A 237 1.49 5.54 -21.07
C GLN A 237 1.10 6.22 -22.40
N ILE A 238 1.74 5.79 -23.48
CA ILE A 238 1.50 6.35 -24.82
C ILE A 238 0.33 5.68 -25.53
N HIS A 239 -0.06 4.47 -25.13
CA HIS A 239 -1.22 3.76 -25.65
C HIS A 239 -1.87 2.92 -24.55
N ARG A 240 -3.14 2.54 -24.73
CA ARG A 240 -3.85 1.66 -23.77
C ARG A 240 -3.12 0.34 -23.48
N SER A 241 -2.27 -0.10 -24.42
CA SER A 241 -1.47 -1.33 -24.33
C SER A 241 0.03 -1.08 -24.32
N VAL A 242 0.51 0.17 -24.23
CA VAL A 242 1.95 0.48 -24.30
C VAL A 242 2.33 1.57 -23.30
N VAL A 243 3.36 1.28 -22.52
CA VAL A 243 4.03 2.23 -21.60
C VAL A 243 5.50 2.26 -21.98
N VAL A 244 6.07 3.44 -22.17
CA VAL A 244 7.44 3.60 -22.67
C VAL A 244 8.27 4.42 -21.70
N LYS A 245 9.55 4.06 -21.51
CA LYS A 245 10.50 4.90 -20.80
C LYS A 245 10.84 6.11 -21.67
N VAL A 246 10.68 7.33 -21.16
CA VAL A 246 10.85 8.57 -21.93
C VAL A 246 12.26 8.67 -22.51
N SER A 247 13.27 8.29 -21.72
CA SER A 247 14.68 8.29 -22.15
C SER A 247 15.00 7.26 -23.23
N ALA A 248 14.11 6.30 -23.50
CA ALA A 248 14.29 5.28 -24.52
C ALA A 248 13.65 5.65 -25.87
N ILE A 249 12.92 6.78 -25.97
CA ILE A 249 12.28 7.21 -27.21
C ILE A 249 13.32 7.83 -28.15
N ASP A 250 13.57 7.20 -29.30
CA ASP A 250 14.50 7.71 -30.30
C ASP A 250 13.92 8.89 -31.09
N LYS A 251 12.65 8.76 -31.50
CA LYS A 251 11.94 9.77 -32.31
C LYS A 251 10.43 9.56 -32.26
N VAL A 252 9.69 10.64 -32.45
CA VAL A 252 8.23 10.60 -32.64
C VAL A 252 7.87 11.12 -34.03
N LYS A 253 7.06 10.38 -34.77
CA LYS A 253 6.55 10.82 -36.09
C LYS A 253 5.04 11.03 -36.03
N LYS A 254 4.60 12.14 -36.63
CA LYS A 254 3.19 12.44 -36.88
C LYS A 254 2.87 12.09 -38.33
N GLY A 255 1.94 11.17 -38.53
CA GLY A 255 1.44 10.80 -39.85
C GLY A 255 0.48 11.86 -40.41
N LEU A 256 0.24 11.77 -41.72
CA LEU A 256 -0.65 12.66 -42.49
C LEU A 256 -2.10 12.65 -41.99
N SER A 257 -2.54 11.54 -41.37
CA SER A 257 -3.88 11.37 -40.79
C SER A 257 -3.99 11.85 -39.33
N GLY A 258 -2.94 12.48 -38.78
CA GLY A 258 -2.89 12.94 -37.38
C GLY A 258 -2.59 11.84 -36.36
N GLN A 259 -2.35 10.60 -36.81
CA GLN A 259 -1.82 9.53 -35.95
C GLN A 259 -0.37 9.83 -35.58
N MET A 260 0.02 9.53 -34.34
CA MET A 260 1.40 9.68 -33.88
C MET A 260 1.99 8.31 -33.52
N SER A 261 3.28 8.13 -33.74
CA SER A 261 4.00 6.90 -33.37
C SER A 261 5.37 7.25 -32.79
N ALA A 262 5.71 6.61 -31.67
CA ALA A 262 7.04 6.65 -31.09
C ALA A 262 7.89 5.53 -31.70
N TYR A 263 9.19 5.76 -31.84
CA TYR A 263 10.16 4.74 -32.23
C TYR A 263 11.12 4.51 -31.07
N VAL A 264 11.33 3.24 -30.69
CA VAL A 264 12.18 2.82 -29.56
C VAL A 264 13.03 1.64 -30.01
N SER A 265 14.35 1.81 -30.08
CA SER A 265 15.28 0.78 -30.54
C SER A 265 14.89 0.14 -31.88
N GLY A 266 14.32 0.94 -32.80
CA GLY A 266 13.83 0.49 -34.11
C GLY A 266 12.37 0.02 -34.15
N GLU A 267 11.75 -0.25 -33.00
CA GLU A 267 10.34 -0.67 -32.90
C GLU A 267 9.37 0.51 -33.00
N LYS A 268 8.26 0.33 -33.72
CA LYS A 268 7.25 1.37 -33.93
C LYS A 268 6.06 1.17 -32.97
N LEU A 269 5.92 2.07 -32.00
CA LEU A 269 4.87 2.05 -30.99
C LEU A 269 3.77 3.08 -31.29
N PRO A 270 2.48 2.70 -31.27
CA PRO A 270 1.38 3.63 -31.51
C PRO A 270 1.20 4.61 -30.34
N ILE A 271 0.79 5.85 -30.63
CA ILE A 271 0.43 6.85 -29.61
C ILE A 271 -1.08 7.16 -29.72
N SER A 272 -1.79 7.01 -28.61
CA SER A 272 -3.21 7.32 -28.49
C SER A 272 -3.47 8.82 -28.63
N ARG A 273 -4.66 9.19 -29.13
CA ARG A 273 -5.05 10.61 -29.27
C ARG A 273 -4.97 11.39 -27.95
N ALA A 274 -5.34 10.77 -26.83
CA ALA A 274 -5.25 11.36 -25.50
C ALA A 274 -3.79 11.58 -25.06
N SER A 275 -2.92 10.61 -25.34
CA SER A 275 -1.49 10.67 -25.00
C SER A 275 -0.69 11.60 -25.93
N GLN A 276 -1.25 12.08 -27.04
CA GLN A 276 -0.55 13.04 -27.91
C GLN A 276 -0.21 14.36 -27.20
N ALA A 277 -0.98 14.74 -26.17
CA ALA A 277 -0.71 15.95 -25.40
C ALA A 277 0.66 15.91 -24.70
N LEU A 278 1.12 14.71 -24.29
CA LEU A 278 2.42 14.49 -23.65
C LEU A 278 3.60 14.90 -24.55
N PHE A 279 3.40 14.90 -25.87
CA PHE A 279 4.43 15.22 -26.87
C PHE A 279 4.28 16.60 -27.50
N LYS A 280 3.29 17.39 -27.07
CA LYS A 280 3.00 18.73 -27.62
C LYS A 280 3.44 19.89 -26.72
N GLY A 281 3.93 19.60 -25.51
CA GLY A 281 4.23 20.58 -24.47
C GLY A 281 5.72 20.81 -24.18
N MET A 282 6.62 20.55 -25.14
CA MET A 282 7.99 21.07 -25.10
C MET A 282 8.09 22.36 -25.91
#